data_AF-A0A353H5Q6-F1
#
_entry.id   AF-A0A353H5Q6-F1
#
_cell.length_a   1.000
_cell.length_b   1.000
_cell.length_c   1.000
_cell.angle_alpha   90.00
_cell.angle_beta   90.00
_cell.angle_gamma   90.00
#
_symmetry.space_group_name_H-M   'P 1'
#
loop_
_entity.id
_entity.type
_entity.pdbx_description
1 polymer ?
#
loop_
_entity_poly.entity_id
_entity_poly.type
_entity_poly.pdbx_seq_one_letter_code
_entity_poly.pdbx_strand_id
1 'polypeptide(L)'
;MKKGLFVHLICLLFILCAPQVFAGELGLEWDANTETNLAGYKVYYDTDGSGPPYNGKGQAEGDSPIDVKNVTEFWFRTMDYKANNFWFVVTAYNTEGFESGYSNEVNTVPPSSPVNLQGGPK
;
A
#
# COMPACT_ATOMS: atom_id res chain seq x y z
N MET A 1 -23.37 -45.47 -15.79
CA MET A 1 -22.89 -44.75 -14.60
C MET A 1 -21.55 -44.03 -14.84
N LYS A 2 -21.40 -43.24 -15.91
CA LYS A 2 -20.12 -42.57 -16.26
C LYS A 2 -20.22 -41.04 -16.45
N LYS A 3 -21.44 -40.51 -16.56
CA LYS A 3 -21.71 -39.08 -16.79
C LYS A 3 -21.48 -38.22 -15.53
N GLY A 4 -21.81 -38.75 -14.35
CA GLY A 4 -21.58 -38.07 -13.06
C GLY A 4 -20.10 -37.99 -12.66
N LEU A 5 -19.31 -39.03 -12.96
CA LEU A 5 -17.87 -39.07 -12.68
C LEU A 5 -17.11 -38.04 -13.54
N PHE A 6 -17.51 -37.84 -14.80
CA PHE A 6 -16.88 -36.90 -15.72
C PHE A 6 -17.13 -35.44 -15.36
N VAL A 7 -18.34 -35.10 -14.87
CA VAL A 7 -18.67 -33.75 -14.38
C VAL A 7 -17.92 -33.43 -13.09
N HIS A 8 -17.80 -34.40 -12.15
CA HIS A 8 -17.01 -34.21 -10.93
C HIS A 8 -15.51 -34.05 -11.24
N LEU A 9 -14.97 -34.79 -12.23
CA LEU A 9 -13.59 -34.65 -12.67
C LEU A 9 -13.30 -33.27 -13.29
N ILE A 10 -14.26 -32.72 -14.05
CA ILE A 10 -14.16 -31.36 -14.62
C ILE A 10 -14.23 -30.29 -13.53
N CYS A 11 -15.14 -30.41 -12.55
CA CYS A 11 -15.18 -29.48 -11.41
C CYS A 11 -13.89 -29.54 -10.57
N LEU A 12 -13.31 -30.72 -10.35
CA LEU A 12 -12.01 -30.88 -9.67
C LEU A 12 -10.85 -30.27 -10.46
N LEU A 13 -10.87 -30.37 -11.80
CA LEU A 13 -9.85 -29.80 -12.68
C LEU A 13 -9.89 -28.26 -12.72
N PHE A 14 -11.09 -27.65 -12.59
CA PHE A 14 -11.24 -26.20 -12.49
C PHE A 14 -10.75 -25.62 -11.14
N ILE A 15 -10.80 -26.39 -10.05
CA ILE A 15 -10.30 -25.94 -8.73
C ILE A 15 -8.76 -25.93 -8.68
N LEU A 16 -8.10 -26.80 -9.44
CA LEU A 16 -6.63 -26.92 -9.49
C LEU A 16 -5.94 -25.85 -10.35
N CYS A 17 -6.71 -25.01 -11.05
CA CYS A 17 -6.22 -23.90 -11.88
C CYS A 17 -6.65 -22.54 -11.32
N ALA A 18 -6.79 -22.42 -10.01
CA ALA A 18 -6.95 -21.11 -9.38
C ALA A 18 -5.59 -20.37 -9.40
N PRO A 19 -5.53 -19.10 -9.85
CA PRO A 19 -4.33 -18.30 -9.70
C PRO A 19 -3.95 -18.20 -8.23
N GLN A 20 -2.69 -18.50 -7.91
CA GLN A 20 -2.14 -18.33 -6.57
C GLN A 20 -1.93 -16.82 -6.34
N VAL A 21 -2.79 -16.17 -5.55
CA VAL A 21 -2.55 -14.79 -5.10
C VAL A 21 -1.68 -14.85 -3.86
N PHE A 22 -0.45 -14.34 -3.95
CA PHE A 22 0.44 -14.17 -2.80
C PHE A 22 0.25 -12.74 -2.28
N ALA A 23 -0.70 -12.56 -1.36
CA ALA A 23 -0.85 -11.32 -0.62
C ALA A 23 0.04 -11.36 0.63
N GLY A 24 0.85 -10.33 0.83
CA GLY A 24 1.61 -10.12 2.06
C GLY A 24 1.21 -8.83 2.75
N GLU A 25 1.67 -8.67 4.00
CA GLU A 25 1.59 -7.41 4.71
C GLU A 25 2.82 -6.54 4.38
N LEU A 26 2.61 -5.24 4.17
CA LEU A 26 3.67 -4.24 4.01
C LEU A 26 3.48 -3.15 5.06
N GLY A 27 4.48 -3.00 5.93
CA GLY A 27 4.56 -1.93 6.91
C GLY A 27 5.36 -0.74 6.37
N LEU A 28 4.81 0.46 6.55
CA LEU A 28 5.48 1.74 6.37
C LEU A 28 5.64 2.39 7.74
N GLU A 29 6.82 2.93 8.01
CA GLU A 29 7.10 3.70 9.22
C GLU A 29 7.73 5.04 8.83
N TRP A 30 7.47 6.10 9.60
CA TRP A 30 8.11 7.39 9.39
C TRP A 30 8.47 8.10 10.68
N ASP A 31 9.46 8.97 10.58
CA ASP A 31 9.83 9.85 11.68
C ASP A 31 8.75 10.92 11.89
N ALA A 32 8.31 11.06 13.15
CA ALA A 32 7.30 12.05 13.53
C ALA A 32 7.79 13.48 13.25
N ASN A 33 6.89 14.30 12.73
CA ASN A 33 7.12 15.74 12.65
C ASN A 33 6.89 16.37 14.03
N THR A 34 7.45 17.57 14.25
CA THR A 34 7.54 18.20 15.59
C THR A 34 6.73 19.49 15.71
N GLU A 35 5.95 19.87 14.69
CA GLU A 35 5.13 21.08 14.72
C GLU A 35 4.00 20.93 15.75
N THR A 36 3.77 21.99 16.51
CA THR A 36 2.74 21.99 17.57
C THR A 36 1.31 21.89 17.03
N ASN A 37 1.10 22.23 15.76
CA ASN A 37 -0.19 22.19 15.08
C ASN A 37 -0.31 20.97 14.13
N LEU A 38 0.54 19.96 14.23
CA LEU A 38 0.40 18.70 13.49
C LEU A 38 -0.94 18.03 13.82
N ALA A 39 -1.75 17.75 12.81
CA ALA A 39 -3.04 17.08 12.96
C ALA A 39 -3.02 15.62 12.50
N GLY A 40 -2.16 15.28 11.53
CA GLY A 40 -1.98 13.91 11.10
C GLY A 40 -1.20 13.77 9.79
N TYR A 41 -1.33 12.60 9.20
CA TYR A 41 -0.59 12.19 8.02
C TYR A 41 -1.51 11.61 6.95
N LYS A 42 -1.05 11.70 5.70
CA LYS A 42 -1.63 10.94 4.58
C LYS A 42 -0.55 10.09 3.94
N VAL A 43 -0.90 8.83 3.66
CA VAL A 43 -0.06 7.90 2.90
C VAL A 43 -0.50 7.98 1.44
N TYR A 44 0.47 8.20 0.56
CA TYR A 44 0.28 8.17 -0.88
C TYR A 44 1.01 6.96 -1.46
N TYR A 45 0.45 6.38 -2.53
CA TYR A 45 1.11 5.33 -3.29
C TYR A 45 0.84 5.44 -4.78
N ASP A 46 1.71 4.84 -5.60
CA ASP A 46 1.50 4.61 -7.03
C ASP A 46 1.93 3.20 -7.42
N THR A 47 1.39 2.71 -8.54
CA THR A 47 1.79 1.46 -9.20
C THR A 47 2.23 1.66 -10.65
N ASP A 48 2.01 2.86 -11.22
CA ASP A 48 2.36 3.16 -12.60
C ASP A 48 3.83 3.59 -12.75
N GLY A 49 4.39 4.22 -11.72
CA GLY A 49 5.78 4.69 -11.74
C GLY A 49 6.21 5.47 -10.50
N SER A 50 7.50 5.81 -10.47
CA SER A 50 8.11 6.71 -9.49
C SER A 50 7.71 8.16 -9.76
N GLY A 51 7.53 8.93 -8.70
CA GLY A 51 7.22 10.35 -8.72
C GLY A 51 5.73 10.67 -8.63
N PRO A 52 5.39 11.95 -8.41
CA PRO A 52 4.01 12.41 -8.36
C PRO A 52 3.28 12.15 -9.69
N PRO A 53 1.95 11.98 -9.67
CA PRO A 53 1.05 12.39 -8.59
C PRO A 53 0.74 11.35 -7.49
N TYR A 54 1.32 10.15 -7.52
CA TYR A 54 1.02 9.07 -6.56
C TYR A 54 -0.48 8.78 -6.44
N ASN A 55 -1.11 8.45 -7.57
CA ASN A 55 -2.57 8.31 -7.69
C ASN A 55 -3.05 6.85 -7.66
N GLY A 56 -2.34 6.00 -6.91
CA GLY A 56 -2.60 4.57 -6.81
C GLY A 56 -4.03 4.24 -6.38
N LYS A 57 -4.56 3.14 -6.90
CA LYS A 57 -5.95 2.70 -6.74
C LYS A 57 -6.04 1.22 -6.36
N GLY A 58 -7.16 0.87 -5.73
CA GLY A 58 -7.57 -0.54 -5.60
C GLY A 58 -6.89 -1.32 -4.46
N GLN A 59 -6.23 -0.65 -3.53
CA GLN A 59 -5.79 -1.29 -2.28
C GLN A 59 -6.94 -1.44 -1.29
N ALA A 60 -6.87 -2.46 -0.45
CA ALA A 60 -7.92 -2.78 0.52
C ALA A 60 -8.10 -1.67 1.57
N GLU A 61 -7.01 -0.99 1.91
CA GLU A 61 -6.99 0.14 2.85
C GLU A 61 -7.51 1.44 2.23
N GLY A 62 -7.65 1.49 0.90
CA GLY A 62 -8.20 2.63 0.17
C GLY A 62 -7.36 3.07 -1.03
N ASP A 63 -7.92 4.01 -1.78
CA ASP A 63 -7.21 4.71 -2.83
C ASP A 63 -6.27 5.77 -2.26
N SER A 64 -5.17 6.05 -2.96
CA SER A 64 -4.30 7.16 -2.64
C SER A 64 -5.00 8.52 -2.84
N PRO A 65 -4.82 9.51 -1.94
CA PRO A 65 -4.20 9.38 -0.62
C PRO A 65 -5.12 8.76 0.44
N ILE A 66 -4.50 8.02 1.37
CA ILE A 66 -5.15 7.45 2.55
C ILE A 66 -4.84 8.33 3.76
N ASP A 67 -5.86 8.91 4.39
CA ASP A 67 -5.71 9.67 5.65
C ASP A 67 -5.59 8.70 6.83
N VAL A 68 -4.37 8.63 7.39
CA VAL A 68 -4.01 7.71 8.48
C VAL A 68 -4.05 8.38 9.85
N LYS A 69 -4.44 9.66 9.92
CA LYS A 69 -4.47 10.45 11.16
C LYS A 69 -3.08 10.59 11.79
N ASN A 70 -3.03 10.87 13.08
CA ASN A 70 -1.78 11.13 13.81
C ASN A 70 -1.13 9.82 14.29
N VAL A 71 -0.61 9.06 13.33
CA VAL A 71 0.19 7.85 13.55
C VAL A 71 1.52 7.99 12.81
N THR A 72 2.48 7.14 13.15
CA THR A 72 3.81 7.09 12.50
C THR A 72 4.09 5.74 11.85
N GLU A 73 3.07 4.89 11.75
CA GLU A 73 3.12 3.57 11.13
C GLU A 73 1.82 3.32 10.37
N PHE A 74 1.91 2.58 9.26
CA PHE A 74 0.77 2.17 8.47
C PHE A 74 1.01 0.81 7.81
N TRP A 75 -0.04 -0.01 7.74
CA TRP A 75 0.05 -1.38 7.23
C TRP A 75 -0.93 -1.59 6.10
N PHE A 76 -0.41 -1.98 4.94
CA PHE A 76 -1.19 -2.62 3.89
C PHE A 76 -1.29 -4.11 4.22
N ARG A 77 -2.48 -4.60 4.54
CA ARG A 77 -2.71 -5.98 5.02
C ARG A 77 -2.76 -7.00 3.89
N THR A 78 -3.02 -6.53 2.68
CA THR A 78 -3.21 -7.39 1.51
C THR A 78 -2.62 -6.71 0.29
N MET A 79 -1.30 -6.81 0.14
CA MET A 79 -0.57 -6.26 -1.01
C MET A 79 -0.03 -7.39 -1.89
N ASP A 80 -0.29 -7.33 -3.19
CA ASP A 80 0.41 -8.15 -4.20
C ASP A 80 1.68 -7.43 -4.67
N TYR A 81 2.71 -7.48 -3.84
CA TYR A 81 4.02 -6.85 -4.09
C TYR A 81 4.88 -7.62 -5.10
N LYS A 82 4.46 -8.82 -5.54
CA LYS A 82 5.21 -9.62 -6.51
C LYS A 82 4.87 -9.26 -7.95
N ALA A 83 3.63 -8.81 -8.18
CA ALA A 83 3.18 -8.42 -9.50
C ALA A 83 3.58 -6.98 -9.87
N ASN A 84 3.67 -6.08 -8.88
CA ASN A 84 3.85 -4.65 -9.12
C ASN A 84 4.91 -4.03 -8.20
N ASN A 85 5.67 -3.10 -8.75
CA ASN A 85 6.39 -2.13 -7.94
C ASN A 85 5.36 -1.12 -7.43
N PHE A 86 5.44 -0.81 -6.15
CA PHE A 86 4.73 0.29 -5.55
C PHE A 86 5.73 1.35 -5.11
N TRP A 87 5.33 2.60 -5.21
CA TRP A 87 6.09 3.76 -4.72
C TRP A 87 5.26 4.46 -3.65
N PHE A 88 5.84 4.76 -2.50
CA PHE A 88 5.16 5.34 -1.36
C PHE A 88 5.82 6.63 -0.92
N VAL A 89 4.99 7.58 -0.54
CA VAL A 89 5.38 8.80 0.17
C VAL A 89 4.35 9.14 1.24
N VAL A 90 4.74 9.95 2.20
CA VAL A 90 3.88 10.46 3.27
C VAL A 90 3.92 11.98 3.27
N THR A 91 2.78 12.60 3.53
CA THR A 91 2.66 14.03 3.84
C THR A 91 2.13 14.20 5.26
N ALA A 92 2.46 15.33 5.88
CA ALA A 92 1.86 15.78 7.12
C ALA A 92 0.82 16.86 6.81
N TYR A 93 -0.26 16.93 7.60
CA TYR A 93 -1.19 18.05 7.56
C TYR A 93 -1.42 18.64 8.95
N ASN A 94 -1.61 19.95 9.00
CA ASN A 94 -1.82 20.69 10.24
C ASN A 94 -3.32 20.81 10.60
N THR A 95 -3.64 21.40 11.76
CA THR A 95 -5.02 21.60 12.24
C THR A 95 -5.87 22.51 11.35
N GLU A 96 -5.25 23.27 10.46
CA GLU A 96 -5.92 24.12 9.46
C GLU A 96 -6.15 23.39 8.13
N GLY A 97 -5.64 22.16 8.00
CA GLY A 97 -5.74 21.33 6.80
C GLY A 97 -4.67 21.63 5.74
N PHE A 98 -3.67 22.46 6.03
CA PHE A 98 -2.53 22.66 5.13
C PHE A 98 -1.61 21.44 5.17
N GLU A 99 -1.25 20.98 3.97
CA GLU A 99 -0.47 19.77 3.76
C GLU A 99 0.96 20.11 3.31
N SER A 100 1.94 19.37 3.83
CA SER A 100 3.37 19.52 3.51
C SER A 100 3.68 19.06 2.08
N GLY A 101 4.95 19.21 1.66
CA GLY A 101 5.47 18.44 0.54
C GLY A 101 5.52 16.93 0.84
N TYR A 102 5.84 16.13 -0.18
CA TYR A 102 6.06 14.69 -0.04
C TYR A 102 7.36 14.37 0.72
N SER A 103 7.36 13.30 1.49
CA SER A 103 8.56 12.63 2.02
C SER A 103 9.56 12.24 0.93
N ASN A 104 10.71 11.67 1.32
CA ASN A 104 11.44 10.81 0.38
C ASN A 104 10.52 9.68 -0.11
N GLU A 105 10.69 9.29 -1.35
CA GLU A 105 10.00 8.13 -1.92
C GLU A 105 10.69 6.84 -1.50
N VAL A 106 9.90 5.80 -1.27
CA VAL A 106 10.38 4.43 -1.11
C VAL A 106 9.58 3.49 -2.00
N ASN A 107 10.13 2.33 -2.34
CA ASN A 107 9.43 1.36 -3.20
C ASN A 107 9.53 -0.09 -2.69
N THR A 108 8.63 -0.96 -3.18
CA THR A 108 8.56 -2.40 -2.81
C THR A 108 9.63 -3.29 -3.44
N VAL A 109 10.76 -2.73 -3.92
CA VAL A 109 11.89 -3.57 -4.34
C VAL A 109 12.28 -4.43 -3.13
N PRO A 110 12.22 -5.77 -3.22
CA PRO A 110 12.04 -6.66 -2.06
C PRO A 110 12.95 -6.26 -0.90
N PRO A 111 12.42 -5.58 0.12
CA PRO A 111 13.23 -5.10 1.21
C PRO A 111 13.29 -6.19 2.26
N SER A 112 14.49 -6.61 2.65
CA SER A 112 14.70 -7.57 3.73
C SER A 112 14.43 -6.99 5.13
N SER A 113 13.90 -5.77 5.23
CA SER A 113 13.73 -4.98 6.46
C SER A 113 12.58 -3.95 6.31
N PRO A 114 11.97 -3.49 7.42
CA PRO A 114 11.00 -2.38 7.38
C PRO A 114 11.62 -1.11 6.78
N VAL A 115 10.82 -0.38 6.01
CA VAL A 115 11.23 0.77 5.21
C VAL A 115 10.83 2.07 5.92
N ASN A 116 11.80 2.95 6.17
CA ASN A 116 11.57 4.22 6.86
C ASN A 116 11.43 5.38 5.85
N LEU A 117 10.35 6.13 6.01
CA LEU A 117 10.04 7.38 5.32
C LEU A 117 10.37 8.57 6.24
N GLN A 118 11.00 9.61 5.70
CA GLN A 118 11.22 10.87 6.41
C GLN A 118 10.04 11.80 6.10
N GLY A 119 9.37 12.33 7.12
CA GLY A 119 8.27 13.27 6.92
C GLY A 119 8.60 14.38 5.89
N GLY A 120 7.62 14.75 5.07
CA GLY A 120 7.82 15.67 3.96
C GLY A 120 8.32 17.07 4.37
N PRO A 121 8.98 17.80 3.45
CA PRO A 121 9.51 19.12 3.71
C PRO A 121 8.38 20.13 3.95
N LYS A 122 8.71 21.12 4.78
CA LYS A 122 7.86 22.26 5.16
C LYS A 122 7.59 23.20 3.99
#